data_AF-A0AAV3AVC6-F1
#
_entry.id   AF-A0AAV3AVC6-F1
#
_cell.length_a   1.000
_cell.length_b   1.000
_cell.length_c   1.000
_cell.angle_alpha   90.00
_cell.angle_beta   90.00
_cell.angle_gamma   90.00
#
_symmetry.space_group_name_H-M   'P 1'
#
loop_
_entity.id
_entity.type
_entity.pdbx_description
1 polymer ?
#
loop_
_entity_poly.entity_id
_entity_poly.type
_entity_poly.pdbx_seq_one_letter_code
_entity_poly.pdbx_strand_id
1 'polypeptide(L)'
;MGAVGSSSTSSRVMCNNVPGLVSRQRQLCQRYPEIMHVIGLGVREWTAECQYQFRHHRWNCNTHERDQSLFGKLILRSSRESAFVYAISSAGVVFAITRACSQGELKSCSCDPNKKGSFKDSRGTFDWGGCSDNIDYGIKFARAFVDAKERKGKDARALMNLHNNRAGRKAVKRFMTQECKCHGVSGSCTLRTCWLTMGDFRKSGDFLRKKYNGAIQVVMNQDGTGFTVANKKFKKPTTNDLVYFENSPDYCIRDRDAGSFGTAGRV
;
A
#
# COMPACT_ATOMS: atom_id res chain seq x y z
N MET A 1 42.69 -9.43 -1.81
CA MET A 1 41.69 -9.11 -2.85
C MET A 1 40.63 -10.21 -2.85
N GLY A 2 39.55 -10.04 -2.08
CA GLY A 2 38.50 -11.03 -1.89
C GLY A 2 37.23 -10.66 -2.66
N ALA A 3 36.58 -11.68 -3.22
CA ALA A 3 35.54 -11.59 -4.24
C ALA A 3 34.28 -10.76 -3.85
N VAL A 4 33.92 -9.79 -4.69
CA VAL A 4 32.65 -9.01 -4.64
C VAL A 4 31.66 -9.46 -5.74
N GLY A 5 31.87 -10.63 -6.35
CA GLY A 5 31.17 -11.05 -7.58
C GLY A 5 29.88 -11.87 -7.43
N SER A 6 29.51 -12.38 -6.25
CA SER A 6 28.42 -13.38 -6.14
C SER A 6 27.03 -12.80 -5.84
N SER A 7 26.92 -11.66 -5.15
CA SER A 7 25.62 -11.13 -4.70
C SER A 7 24.82 -10.45 -5.84
N SER A 8 25.50 -9.82 -6.79
CA SER A 8 24.87 -9.10 -7.90
C SER A 8 24.30 -10.03 -8.99
N THR A 9 24.94 -11.18 -9.21
CA THR A 9 24.45 -12.20 -10.15
C THR A 9 23.24 -12.94 -9.59
N SER A 10 23.27 -13.29 -8.29
CA SER A 10 22.15 -13.95 -7.60
C SER A 10 20.89 -13.06 -7.55
N SER A 11 21.04 -11.78 -7.22
CA SER A 11 19.92 -10.83 -7.19
C SER A 11 19.31 -10.60 -8.58
N ARG A 12 20.13 -10.52 -9.63
CA ARG A 12 19.65 -10.42 -11.02
C ARG A 12 18.83 -11.64 -11.43
N VAL A 13 19.29 -12.85 -11.11
CA VAL A 13 18.56 -14.10 -11.41
C VAL A 13 17.23 -14.13 -10.67
N MET A 14 17.22 -13.81 -9.36
CA MET A 14 15.99 -13.72 -8.56
C MET A 14 14.98 -12.75 -9.19
N CYS A 15 15.40 -11.52 -9.49
CA CYS A 15 14.53 -10.48 -10.05
C CYS A 15 13.98 -10.79 -11.44
N ASN A 16 14.73 -11.53 -12.25
CA ASN A 16 14.29 -11.94 -13.58
C ASN A 16 13.24 -13.06 -13.51
N ASN A 17 13.29 -13.88 -12.46
CA ASN A 17 12.38 -15.00 -12.25
C ASN A 17 11.08 -14.60 -11.53
N VAL A 18 10.96 -13.38 -11.00
CA VAL A 18 9.70 -12.89 -10.42
C VAL A 18 8.66 -12.68 -11.55
N PRO A 19 7.56 -13.44 -11.57
CA PRO A 19 6.56 -13.33 -12.62
C PRO A 19 5.88 -11.95 -12.61
N GLY A 20 5.53 -11.43 -13.78
CA GLY A 20 4.71 -10.23 -13.93
C GLY A 20 5.41 -8.88 -13.68
N LEU A 21 6.70 -8.85 -13.31
CA LEU A 21 7.44 -7.58 -13.18
C LEU A 21 7.69 -6.93 -14.55
N VAL A 22 7.36 -5.64 -14.67
CA VAL A 22 7.71 -4.83 -15.85
C VAL A 22 9.18 -4.38 -15.80
N SER A 23 9.74 -3.95 -16.93
CA SER A 23 11.17 -3.55 -17.06
C SER A 23 11.63 -2.58 -15.96
N ARG A 24 10.81 -1.58 -15.62
CA ARG A 24 11.14 -0.61 -14.56
C ARG A 24 11.15 -1.24 -13.17
N GLN A 25 10.24 -2.17 -12.89
CA GLN A 25 10.22 -2.91 -11.62
C GLN A 25 11.42 -3.84 -11.51
N ARG A 26 11.82 -4.51 -12.60
CA ARG A 26 13.04 -5.33 -12.64
C ARG A 26 14.30 -4.52 -12.36
N GLN A 27 14.42 -3.32 -12.94
CA GLN A 27 15.54 -2.41 -12.66
C GLN A 27 15.60 -2.03 -11.17
N LEU A 28 14.45 -1.70 -10.57
CA LEU A 28 14.37 -1.37 -9.14
C LEU A 28 14.70 -2.59 -8.27
N CYS A 29 14.22 -3.78 -8.65
CA CYS A 29 14.51 -5.04 -7.98
C CYS A 29 16.01 -5.34 -7.99
N GLN A 30 16.66 -5.23 -9.15
CA GLN A 30 18.09 -5.47 -9.29
C GLN A 30 18.95 -4.46 -8.52
N ARG A 31 18.44 -3.22 -8.36
CA ARG A 31 19.13 -2.16 -7.61
C ARG A 31 18.94 -2.27 -6.10
N TYR A 32 17.79 -2.78 -5.65
CA TYR A 32 17.42 -2.90 -4.24
C TYR A 32 16.79 -4.27 -3.95
N PRO A 33 17.55 -5.37 -4.08
CA PRO A 33 17.02 -6.73 -3.91
C PRO A 33 16.54 -7.01 -2.47
N GLU A 34 17.14 -6.38 -1.47
CA GLU A 34 16.72 -6.47 -0.06
C GLU A 34 15.32 -5.86 0.15
N ILE A 35 15.01 -4.75 -0.52
CA ILE A 35 13.67 -4.15 -0.48
C ILE A 35 12.63 -5.10 -1.09
N MET A 36 13.00 -5.84 -2.13
CA MET A 36 12.11 -6.79 -2.79
C MET A 36 11.76 -7.98 -1.91
N HIS A 37 12.70 -8.45 -1.10
CA HIS A 37 12.43 -9.47 -0.09
C HIS A 37 11.39 -8.98 0.92
N VAL A 38 11.57 -7.77 1.46
CA VAL A 38 10.62 -7.14 2.40
C VAL A 38 9.25 -6.92 1.75
N ILE A 39 9.18 -6.52 0.48
CA ILE A 39 7.92 -6.41 -0.26
C ILE A 39 7.22 -7.77 -0.33
N GLY A 40 7.97 -8.86 -0.58
CA GLY A 40 7.42 -10.22 -0.60
C GLY A 40 6.82 -10.65 0.74
N LEU A 41 7.44 -10.28 1.86
CA LEU A 41 6.87 -10.50 3.20
C LEU A 41 5.62 -9.63 3.42
N GLY A 42 5.68 -8.36 3.02
CA GLY A 42 4.55 -7.41 3.09
C GLY A 42 3.34 -7.86 2.28
N VAL A 43 3.54 -8.62 1.20
CA VAL A 43 2.44 -9.21 0.42
C VAL A 43 1.52 -10.08 1.27
N ARG A 44 2.09 -10.91 2.15
CA ARG A 44 1.31 -11.78 3.02
C ARG A 44 0.48 -10.96 4.01
N GLU A 45 1.09 -9.92 4.58
CA GLU A 45 0.46 -9.05 5.57
C GLU A 45 -0.73 -8.28 5.00
N TRP A 46 -0.57 -7.63 3.84
CA TRP A 46 -1.70 -6.88 3.27
C TRP A 46 -2.78 -7.79 2.68
N THR A 47 -2.41 -8.97 2.17
CA THR A 47 -3.39 -9.96 1.68
C THR A 47 -4.24 -10.48 2.84
N ALA A 48 -3.61 -10.82 3.97
CA ALA A 48 -4.33 -11.21 5.19
C ALA A 48 -5.26 -10.10 5.68
N GLU A 49 -4.82 -8.83 5.60
CA GLU A 49 -5.69 -7.70 5.94
C GLU A 49 -6.87 -7.56 4.97
N CYS A 50 -6.66 -7.76 3.68
CA CYS A 50 -7.73 -7.73 2.69
C CYS A 50 -8.77 -8.83 2.96
N GLN A 51 -8.31 -10.06 3.22
CA GLN A 51 -9.16 -11.19 3.60
C GLN A 51 -9.91 -10.89 4.90
N TYR A 52 -9.23 -10.34 5.90
CA TYR A 52 -9.86 -9.91 7.15
C TYR A 52 -10.99 -8.91 6.88
N GLN A 53 -10.75 -7.84 6.12
CA GLN A 53 -11.74 -6.80 5.84
C GLN A 53 -12.96 -7.32 5.06
N PHE A 54 -12.81 -8.41 4.31
CA PHE A 54 -13.86 -8.99 3.47
C PHE A 54 -14.34 -10.38 3.91
N ARG A 55 -13.96 -10.84 5.11
CA ARG A 55 -14.25 -12.20 5.62
C ARG A 55 -15.72 -12.61 5.56
N HIS A 56 -16.64 -11.67 5.79
CA HIS A 56 -18.09 -11.90 5.76
C HIS A 56 -18.77 -11.39 4.47
N HIS A 57 -17.98 -11.02 3.45
CA HIS A 57 -18.47 -10.49 2.19
C HIS A 57 -18.49 -11.57 1.10
N ARG A 58 -19.42 -11.47 0.13
CA ARG A 58 -19.57 -12.46 -0.97
C ARG A 58 -18.29 -12.58 -1.80
N TRP A 59 -17.60 -11.47 -2.02
CA TRP A 59 -16.18 -11.47 -2.40
C TRP A 59 -15.34 -11.32 -1.14
N ASN A 60 -14.48 -12.30 -0.82
CA ASN A 60 -13.73 -12.38 0.44
C ASN A 60 -12.22 -12.14 0.30
N CYS A 61 -11.78 -11.59 -0.82
CA CYS A 61 -10.36 -11.35 -1.12
C CYS A 61 -9.47 -12.61 -1.09
N ASN A 62 -10.05 -13.80 -1.25
CA ASN A 62 -9.26 -15.01 -1.47
C ASN A 62 -8.62 -14.99 -2.86
N THR A 63 -7.35 -15.35 -2.88
CA THR A 63 -6.54 -15.49 -4.08
C THR A 63 -6.48 -16.97 -4.46
N HIS A 64 -6.49 -17.29 -5.75
CA HIS A 64 -6.36 -18.68 -6.19
C HIS A 64 -4.86 -19.04 -6.28
N GLU A 65 -4.43 -20.14 -5.65
CA GLU A 65 -3.02 -20.57 -5.65
C GLU A 65 -2.47 -20.89 -7.05
N ARG A 66 -3.34 -21.19 -8.03
CA ARG A 66 -2.91 -21.53 -9.42
C ARG A 66 -2.75 -20.34 -10.35
N ASP A 67 -3.07 -19.12 -9.94
CA ASP A 67 -2.87 -17.94 -10.79
C ASP A 67 -1.43 -17.41 -10.62
N GLN A 68 -0.70 -17.25 -11.72
CA GLN A 68 0.67 -16.69 -11.74
C GLN A 68 0.76 -15.25 -11.17
N SER A 69 -0.39 -14.61 -10.94
CA SER A 69 -0.51 -13.31 -10.28
C SER A 69 -1.55 -13.39 -9.17
N LEU A 70 -1.22 -12.87 -7.98
CA LEU A 70 -2.01 -13.00 -6.75
C LEU A 70 -3.50 -12.69 -6.90
N PHE A 71 -3.90 -11.78 -7.80
CA PHE A 71 -5.31 -11.42 -8.01
C PHE A 71 -5.79 -11.60 -9.46
N GLY A 72 -5.04 -12.38 -10.26
CA GLY A 72 -5.43 -12.90 -11.57
C GLY A 72 -6.32 -11.99 -12.40
N LYS A 73 -7.51 -12.51 -12.72
CA LYS A 73 -8.55 -11.82 -13.52
C LYS A 73 -9.35 -10.78 -12.73
N LEU A 74 -9.42 -10.84 -11.40
CA LEU A 74 -10.06 -9.80 -10.57
C LEU A 74 -9.41 -8.45 -10.86
N ILE A 75 -8.06 -8.47 -10.84
CA ILE A 75 -7.17 -7.72 -11.70
C ILE A 75 -7.90 -6.83 -12.71
N LEU A 76 -8.36 -7.53 -13.75
CA LEU A 76 -8.80 -7.08 -15.06
C LEU A 76 -10.11 -6.33 -15.08
N ARG A 77 -10.91 -6.35 -14.01
CA ARG A 77 -12.12 -5.52 -13.94
C ARG A 77 -11.85 -4.25 -13.14
N SER A 78 -12.36 -3.12 -13.61
CA SER A 78 -12.24 -1.82 -12.96
C SER A 78 -13.33 -1.63 -11.90
N SER A 79 -13.51 -2.66 -11.04
CA SER A 79 -14.55 -2.73 -10.02
C SER A 79 -14.14 -2.09 -8.69
N ARG A 80 -15.11 -1.98 -7.77
CA ARG A 80 -14.84 -1.52 -6.40
C ARG A 80 -13.84 -2.41 -5.66
N GLU A 81 -13.90 -3.72 -5.87
CA GLU A 81 -12.98 -4.67 -5.23
C GLU A 81 -11.54 -4.45 -5.72
N SER A 82 -11.37 -4.28 -7.03
CA SER A 82 -10.06 -3.95 -7.61
C SER A 82 -9.52 -2.63 -7.08
N ALA A 83 -10.36 -1.60 -6.96
CA ALA A 83 -9.97 -0.33 -6.37
C ALA A 83 -9.42 -0.49 -4.93
N PHE A 84 -10.07 -1.33 -4.13
CA PHE A 84 -9.57 -1.66 -2.79
C PHE A 84 -8.25 -2.42 -2.84
N VAL A 85 -8.13 -3.45 -3.69
CA VAL A 85 -6.89 -4.25 -3.84
C VAL A 85 -5.69 -3.38 -4.22
N TYR A 86 -5.84 -2.46 -5.18
CA TYR A 86 -4.79 -1.51 -5.54
C TYR A 86 -4.41 -0.60 -4.36
N ALA A 87 -5.39 -0.10 -3.60
CA ALA A 87 -5.12 0.73 -2.44
C ALA A 87 -4.42 -0.04 -1.30
N ILE A 88 -4.95 -1.19 -0.88
CA ILE A 88 -4.40 -1.95 0.25
C ILE A 88 -3.04 -2.57 -0.09
N SER A 89 -2.80 -2.97 -1.35
CA SER A 89 -1.49 -3.47 -1.78
C SER A 89 -0.43 -2.36 -1.80
N SER A 90 -0.77 -1.17 -2.31
CA SER A 90 0.16 -0.04 -2.28
C SER A 90 0.43 0.44 -0.84
N ALA A 91 -0.59 0.40 0.03
CA ALA A 91 -0.43 0.63 1.46
C ALA A 91 0.50 -0.40 2.10
N GLY A 92 0.32 -1.69 1.80
CA GLY A 92 1.15 -2.78 2.31
C GLY A 92 2.63 -2.64 1.93
N VAL A 93 2.92 -2.23 0.69
CA VAL A 93 4.29 -1.93 0.24
C VAL A 93 4.90 -0.77 1.05
N VAL A 94 4.15 0.31 1.28
CA VAL A 94 4.64 1.43 2.11
C VAL A 94 4.92 0.97 3.54
N PHE A 95 3.98 0.24 4.12
CA PHE A 95 4.07 -0.25 5.50
C PHE A 95 5.27 -1.17 5.70
N ALA A 96 5.44 -2.18 4.84
CA ALA A 96 6.53 -3.14 4.93
C ALA A 96 7.91 -2.47 4.80
N ILE A 97 8.08 -1.60 3.80
CA ILE A 97 9.36 -0.89 3.58
C ILE A 97 9.68 0.03 4.76
N THR A 98 8.70 0.83 5.20
CA THR A 98 8.91 1.79 6.29
C THR A 98 9.28 1.07 7.58
N ARG A 99 8.60 -0.05 7.90
CA ARG A 99 8.88 -0.86 9.09
C ARG A 99 10.31 -1.42 9.05
N ALA A 100 10.70 -2.02 7.92
CA ALA A 100 12.03 -2.60 7.75
C ALA A 100 13.15 -1.53 7.81
N CYS A 101 12.90 -0.31 7.31
CA CYS A 101 13.83 0.81 7.46
C CYS A 101 14.07 1.17 8.93
N SER A 102 13.00 1.26 9.73
CA SER A 102 13.08 1.63 11.14
C SER A 102 13.67 0.53 12.03
N GLN A 103 13.51 -0.72 11.62
CA GLN A 103 14.12 -1.88 12.27
C GLN A 103 15.60 -2.09 11.88
N GLY A 104 16.12 -1.29 10.94
CA GLY A 104 17.50 -1.41 10.48
C GLY A 104 17.77 -2.62 9.58
N GLU A 105 16.73 -3.25 9.03
CA GLU A 105 16.85 -4.41 8.14
C GLU A 105 17.35 -4.03 6.74
N LEU A 106 17.16 -2.76 6.36
CA LEU A 106 17.48 -2.24 5.03
C LEU A 106 18.65 -1.24 5.10
N LYS A 107 19.72 -1.50 4.35
CA LYS A 107 20.89 -0.60 4.26
C LYS A 107 20.62 0.68 3.46
N SER A 108 19.59 0.67 2.63
CA SER A 108 19.25 1.74 1.68
C SER A 108 18.42 2.88 2.31
N CYS A 109 18.04 2.73 3.59
CA CYS A 109 17.25 3.70 4.34
C CYS A 109 17.58 3.65 5.83
N SER A 110 17.02 4.60 6.57
CA SER A 110 17.15 4.74 8.02
C SER A 110 15.87 5.33 8.59
N CYS A 111 15.85 5.52 9.91
CA CYS A 111 14.90 6.41 10.59
C CYS A 111 14.86 7.80 9.93
N ASP A 112 13.76 8.54 10.10
CA ASP A 112 13.53 9.86 9.51
C ASP A 112 14.56 10.87 10.02
N PRO A 113 15.49 11.34 9.15
CA PRO A 113 16.56 12.26 9.56
C PRO A 113 16.05 13.67 9.89
N ASN A 114 14.79 13.98 9.57
CA ASN A 114 14.18 15.27 9.83
C ASN A 114 13.58 15.38 11.23
N LYS A 115 13.52 14.28 11.99
CA LYS A 115 13.00 14.24 13.36
C LYS A 115 14.14 14.31 14.36
N LYS A 116 14.70 15.51 14.52
CA LYS A 116 15.82 15.81 15.40
C LYS A 116 15.62 17.13 16.15
N GLY A 117 16.24 17.26 17.32
CA GLY A 117 16.17 18.45 18.15
C GLY A 117 14.83 18.62 18.88
N SER A 118 14.65 19.78 19.51
CA SER A 118 13.50 20.08 20.35
C SER A 118 12.32 20.68 19.56
N PHE A 119 11.11 20.24 19.87
CA PHE A 119 9.85 20.70 19.29
C PHE A 119 8.79 20.93 20.37
N LYS A 120 7.66 21.54 20.01
CA LYS A 120 6.53 21.81 20.92
C LYS A 120 5.24 21.22 20.34
N ASP A 121 4.48 20.52 21.17
CA ASP A 121 3.10 20.11 20.88
C ASP A 121 2.12 20.64 21.96
N SER A 122 0.85 20.22 21.91
CA SER A 122 -0.20 20.60 22.87
C SER A 122 0.11 20.30 24.35
N ARG A 123 1.01 19.35 24.63
CA ARG A 123 1.45 18.93 25.97
C ARG A 123 2.76 19.60 26.41
N GLY A 124 3.32 20.51 25.60
CA GLY A 124 4.55 21.24 25.91
C GLY A 124 5.74 20.86 25.04
N THR A 125 6.94 21.22 25.47
CA THR A 125 8.20 20.92 24.76
C THR A 125 8.54 19.43 24.85
N PHE A 126 9.18 18.89 23.81
CA PHE A 126 9.74 17.55 23.77
C PHE A 126 10.95 17.51 22.86
N ASP A 127 11.81 16.53 23.05
CA ASP A 127 12.92 16.26 22.14
C ASP A 127 12.59 15.10 21.21
N TRP A 128 12.92 15.23 19.93
CA TRP A 128 12.93 14.07 19.05
C TRP A 128 14.05 13.12 19.47
N GLY A 129 13.74 11.84 19.60
CA GLY A 129 14.72 10.80 19.87
C GLY A 129 14.19 9.43 19.48
N GLY A 130 14.98 8.38 19.72
CA GLY A 130 14.66 7.04 19.21
C GLY A 130 14.67 6.99 17.67
N CYS A 131 13.86 6.11 17.10
CA CYS A 131 13.73 5.96 15.65
C CYS A 131 12.34 6.42 15.21
N SER A 132 12.28 7.56 14.51
CA SER A 132 11.05 7.95 13.83
C SER A 132 10.93 7.26 12.47
N ASP A 133 9.78 6.67 12.19
CA ASP A 133 9.50 5.94 10.96
C ASP A 133 9.56 6.86 9.73
N ASN A 134 10.44 6.54 8.76
CA ASN A 134 10.61 7.31 7.53
C ASN A 134 9.58 6.93 6.46
N ILE A 135 8.31 7.26 6.72
CA ILE A 135 7.21 6.90 5.83
C ILE A 135 7.32 7.53 4.44
N ASP A 136 7.95 8.70 4.32
CA ASP A 136 8.12 9.36 3.03
C ASP A 136 9.09 8.60 2.12
N TYR A 137 10.10 7.93 2.67
CA TYR A 137 10.93 6.98 1.92
C TYR A 137 10.08 5.82 1.38
N GLY A 138 9.28 5.18 2.25
CA GLY A 138 8.39 4.08 1.87
C GLY A 138 7.40 4.48 0.77
N ILE A 139 6.78 5.65 0.89
CA ILE A 139 5.87 6.21 -0.13
C ILE A 139 6.60 6.46 -1.46
N LYS A 140 7.80 7.03 -1.41
CA LYS A 140 8.59 7.31 -2.62
C LYS A 140 8.94 6.02 -3.35
N PHE A 141 9.39 4.99 -2.63
CA PHE A 141 9.70 3.70 -3.22
C PHE A 141 8.43 3.02 -3.77
N ALA A 142 7.36 2.93 -2.98
CA ALA A 142 6.10 2.33 -3.40
C ALA A 142 5.53 3.02 -4.66
N ARG A 143 5.60 4.36 -4.73
CA ARG A 143 5.21 5.12 -5.94
C ARG A 143 6.11 4.80 -7.13
N ALA A 144 7.42 4.61 -6.93
CA ALA A 144 8.31 4.26 -8.02
C ALA A 144 8.09 2.84 -8.54
N PHE A 145 7.76 1.91 -7.65
CA PHE A 145 7.66 0.47 -7.91
C PHE A 145 6.25 0.02 -8.31
N VAL A 146 5.22 0.32 -7.51
CA VAL A 146 3.84 -0.13 -7.73
C VAL A 146 3.24 0.55 -8.97
N ASP A 147 3.44 1.87 -9.11
CA ASP A 147 2.89 2.64 -10.24
C ASP A 147 3.65 2.40 -11.57
N ALA A 148 4.77 1.65 -11.55
CA ALA A 148 5.59 1.44 -12.73
C ALA A 148 4.86 0.69 -13.86
N LYS A 149 3.93 -0.21 -13.51
CA LYS A 149 3.12 -0.95 -14.48
C LYS A 149 2.12 -0.04 -15.19
N GLU A 150 1.50 0.86 -14.43
CA GLU A 150 0.43 1.74 -14.90
C GLU A 150 0.95 2.90 -15.76
N ARG A 151 2.21 3.32 -15.57
CA ARG A 151 2.81 4.44 -16.34
C ARG A 151 2.92 4.22 -17.84
N LYS A 152 2.87 2.97 -18.32
CA LYS A 152 2.84 2.68 -19.76
C LYS A 152 1.43 2.81 -20.34
N GLY A 153 0.40 2.62 -19.51
CA GLY A 153 -1.00 2.80 -19.89
C GLY A 153 -1.41 4.26 -19.76
N LYS A 154 -2.01 4.82 -20.81
CA LYS A 154 -2.74 6.09 -20.75
C LYS A 154 -4.25 5.87 -20.73
N ASP A 155 -4.68 4.64 -20.45
CA ASP A 155 -6.08 4.25 -20.44
C ASP A 155 -6.74 4.58 -19.09
N ALA A 156 -8.07 4.60 -19.10
CA ALA A 156 -8.90 4.93 -17.94
C ALA A 156 -8.51 4.15 -16.69
N ARG A 157 -8.26 2.87 -16.90
CA ARG A 157 -7.88 1.91 -15.89
C ARG A 157 -6.55 2.26 -15.21
N ALA A 158 -5.52 2.62 -15.97
CA ALA A 158 -4.24 3.04 -15.40
C ALA A 158 -4.42 4.27 -14.49
N LEU A 159 -5.26 5.24 -14.87
CA LEU A 159 -5.55 6.41 -14.04
C LEU A 159 -6.28 6.05 -12.73
N MET A 160 -7.25 5.15 -12.78
CA MET A 160 -7.91 4.63 -11.57
C MET A 160 -6.90 3.92 -10.66
N ASN A 161 -6.06 3.04 -11.22
CA ASN A 161 -5.06 2.29 -10.46
C ASN A 161 -4.08 3.24 -9.77
N LEU A 162 -3.57 4.25 -10.48
CA LEU A 162 -2.69 5.28 -9.94
C LEU A 162 -3.36 6.09 -8.81
N HIS A 163 -4.64 6.44 -8.96
CA HIS A 163 -5.41 7.14 -7.94
C HIS A 163 -5.60 6.29 -6.69
N ASN A 164 -6.04 5.04 -6.84
CA ASN A 164 -6.29 4.13 -5.73
C ASN A 164 -5.00 3.75 -5.01
N ASN A 165 -3.90 3.52 -5.74
CA ASN A 165 -2.58 3.32 -5.15
C ASN A 165 -2.18 4.54 -4.29
N ARG A 166 -2.40 5.76 -4.79
CA ARG A 166 -2.12 6.99 -4.04
C ARG A 166 -2.96 7.09 -2.77
N ALA A 167 -4.26 6.76 -2.83
CA ALA A 167 -5.13 6.73 -1.66
C ALA A 167 -4.63 5.72 -0.61
N GLY A 168 -4.18 4.54 -1.05
CA GLY A 168 -3.53 3.53 -0.20
C GLY A 168 -2.30 4.04 0.54
N ARG A 169 -1.35 4.64 -0.19
CA ARG A 169 -0.13 5.21 0.42
C ARG A 169 -0.45 6.32 1.43
N LYS A 170 -1.46 7.15 1.14
CA LYS A 170 -1.92 8.19 2.06
C LYS A 170 -2.59 7.61 3.31
N ALA A 171 -3.28 6.46 3.19
CA ALA A 171 -3.92 5.81 4.33
C ALA A 171 -2.89 5.42 5.40
N VAL A 172 -1.72 4.91 5.03
CA VAL A 172 -0.65 4.60 6.00
C VAL A 172 -0.14 5.90 6.64
N LYS A 173 0.16 6.93 5.83
CA LYS A 173 0.63 8.23 6.35
C LYS A 173 -0.33 8.89 7.31
N ARG A 174 -1.64 8.70 7.12
CA ARG A 174 -2.70 9.26 7.96
C ARG A 174 -2.64 8.73 9.40
N PHE A 175 -2.19 7.50 9.61
CA PHE A 175 -2.18 6.85 10.92
C PHE A 175 -0.79 6.82 11.56
N MET A 176 0.13 7.68 11.12
CA MET A 176 1.35 7.96 11.88
C MET A 176 0.98 8.59 13.23
N THR A 177 1.56 8.10 14.30
CA THR A 177 1.33 8.58 15.67
C THR A 177 2.63 9.05 16.30
N GLN A 178 2.55 10.16 17.03
CA GLN A 178 3.66 10.59 17.87
C GLN A 178 3.56 9.88 19.21
N GLU A 179 4.51 8.99 19.47
CA GLU A 179 4.69 8.34 20.76
C GLU A 179 5.76 9.06 21.55
N CYS A 180 5.62 9.06 22.88
CA CYS A 180 6.54 9.76 23.77
C CYS A 180 6.83 8.92 25.01
N LYS A 181 8.08 8.95 25.47
CA LYS A 181 8.49 8.49 26.81
C LYS A 181 8.77 9.69 27.69
N CYS A 182 8.29 9.63 28.92
CA CYS A 182 8.50 10.66 29.93
C CYS A 182 9.69 10.29 30.83
N HIS A 183 10.49 11.29 31.17
CA HIS A 183 11.77 11.13 31.88
C HIS A 183 11.87 12.00 33.15
N GLY A 184 10.77 12.62 33.60
CA GLY A 184 10.79 13.47 34.78
C GLY A 184 10.81 12.68 36.10
N VAL A 185 11.25 13.34 37.17
CA VAL A 185 11.29 12.79 38.53
C VAL A 185 9.92 12.26 38.93
N SER A 186 9.89 11.09 39.56
CA SER A 186 8.67 10.38 39.98
C SER A 186 7.66 10.11 38.86
N GLY A 187 8.12 9.96 37.60
CA GLY A 187 7.27 9.68 36.44
C GLY A 187 6.58 10.91 35.85
N SER A 188 7.00 12.12 36.23
CA SER A 188 6.49 13.35 35.61
C SER A 188 6.89 13.44 34.12
N CYS A 189 6.03 14.07 33.32
CA CYS A 189 6.25 14.27 31.88
C CYS A 189 6.82 15.66 31.53
N THR A 190 7.55 16.29 32.46
CA THR A 190 8.20 17.60 32.24
C THR A 190 9.29 17.54 31.19
N LEU A 191 10.07 16.45 31.19
CA LEU A 191 10.97 16.07 30.11
C LEU A 191 10.41 14.84 29.42
N ARG A 192 10.33 14.87 28.08
CA ARG A 192 9.89 13.72 27.29
C ARG A 192 10.59 13.67 25.95
N THR A 193 10.84 12.45 25.50
CA THR A 193 11.41 12.16 24.19
C THR A 193 10.36 11.48 23.34
N CYS A 194 10.16 11.96 22.12
CA CYS A 194 9.13 11.46 21.22
C CYS A 194 9.71 10.97 19.88
N TRP A 195 8.99 10.05 19.24
CA TRP A 195 9.23 9.60 17.87
C TRP A 195 7.90 9.46 17.13
N LEU A 196 7.96 9.52 15.80
CA LEU A 196 6.82 9.14 14.97
C LEU A 196 6.89 7.65 14.66
N THR A 197 5.78 6.94 14.84
CA THR A 197 5.67 5.54 14.42
C THR A 197 4.41 5.34 13.58
N MET A 198 4.43 4.37 12.68
CA MET A 198 3.26 3.90 11.98
C MET A 198 2.30 3.23 12.96
N GLY A 199 1.02 3.61 12.90
CA GLY A 199 -0.02 2.85 13.57
C GLY A 199 -0.16 1.45 12.98
N ASP A 200 -0.81 0.57 13.75
CA ASP A 200 -1.18 -0.79 13.30
C ASP A 200 -1.82 -0.78 11.90
N PHE A 201 -1.36 -1.68 11.03
CA PHE A 201 -1.83 -1.77 9.64
C PHE A 201 -3.36 -1.99 9.55
N ARG A 202 -3.98 -2.60 10.56
CA ARG A 202 -5.43 -2.71 10.72
C ARG A 202 -6.13 -1.36 10.64
N LYS A 203 -5.55 -0.28 11.19
CA LYS A 203 -6.14 1.07 11.11
C LYS A 203 -6.22 1.55 9.65
N SER A 204 -5.18 1.29 8.86
CA SER A 204 -5.18 1.57 7.42
C SER A 204 -6.18 0.70 6.68
N GLY A 205 -6.27 -0.60 7.01
CA GLY A 205 -7.26 -1.52 6.46
C GLY A 205 -8.70 -1.09 6.72
N ASP A 206 -9.04 -0.77 7.97
CA ASP A 206 -10.36 -0.30 8.39
C ASP A 206 -10.73 1.02 7.69
N PHE A 207 -9.76 1.93 7.55
CA PHE A 207 -9.98 3.19 6.83
C PHE A 207 -10.24 2.95 5.35
N LEU A 208 -9.43 2.12 4.69
CA LEU A 208 -9.63 1.78 3.28
C LEU A 208 -10.94 1.02 3.08
N ARG A 209 -11.39 0.20 4.05
CA ARG A 209 -12.68 -0.49 4.01
C ARG A 209 -13.83 0.51 4.04
N LYS A 210 -13.75 1.53 4.90
CA LYS A 210 -14.71 2.65 4.90
C LYS A 210 -14.72 3.38 3.57
N LYS A 211 -13.54 3.58 2.96
CA LYS A 211 -13.42 4.20 1.62
C LYS A 211 -13.95 3.32 0.49
N TYR A 212 -13.87 1.99 0.61
CA TYR A 212 -14.49 1.05 -0.31
C TYR A 212 -16.02 1.15 -0.29
N ASN A 213 -16.63 1.21 0.90
CA ASN A 213 -18.09 1.34 1.02
C ASN A 213 -18.61 2.65 0.37
N GLY A 214 -17.83 3.72 0.45
CA GLY A 214 -18.13 5.01 -0.18
C GLY A 214 -17.41 5.24 -1.51
N ALA A 215 -16.93 4.20 -2.18
CA ALA A 215 -16.19 4.35 -3.44
C ALA A 215 -17.07 4.97 -4.53
N ILE A 216 -16.48 5.83 -5.35
CA ILE A 216 -17.21 6.66 -6.32
C ILE A 216 -17.04 6.07 -7.72
N GLN A 217 -18.15 5.84 -8.41
CA GLN A 217 -18.11 5.46 -9.82
C GLN A 217 -17.74 6.67 -10.67
N VAL A 218 -16.75 6.51 -11.52
CA VAL A 218 -16.23 7.57 -12.37
C VAL A 218 -16.28 7.18 -13.85
N VAL A 219 -16.23 8.19 -14.71
CA VAL A 219 -16.10 8.07 -16.17
C VAL A 219 -14.93 8.94 -16.63
N MET A 220 -14.32 8.59 -17.75
CA MET A 220 -13.21 9.38 -18.30
C MET A 220 -13.70 10.78 -18.66
N ASN A 221 -12.85 11.77 -18.41
CA ASN A 221 -13.09 13.11 -18.93
C ASN A 221 -12.85 13.14 -20.45
N GLN A 222 -13.43 14.14 -21.12
CA GLN A 222 -13.35 14.28 -22.58
C GLN A 222 -11.92 14.48 -23.09
N ASP A 223 -11.06 15.11 -22.29
CA ASP A 223 -9.65 15.36 -22.58
C ASP A 223 -8.73 14.17 -22.24
N GLY A 224 -9.26 13.09 -21.67
CA GLY A 224 -8.51 11.86 -21.38
C GLY A 224 -7.44 11.98 -20.28
N THR A 225 -7.35 13.12 -19.60
CA THR A 225 -6.32 13.39 -18.57
C THR A 225 -6.71 12.92 -17.17
N GLY A 226 -7.96 12.51 -16.97
CA GLY A 226 -8.54 12.27 -15.66
C GLY A 226 -9.92 11.66 -15.72
N PHE A 227 -10.69 11.86 -14.66
CA PHE A 227 -12.03 11.29 -14.55
C PHE A 227 -12.98 12.23 -13.85
N THR A 228 -14.26 12.10 -14.19
CA THR A 228 -15.37 12.83 -13.59
C THR A 228 -16.35 11.84 -12.96
N VAL A 229 -17.23 12.30 -12.07
CA VAL A 229 -18.24 11.44 -11.45
C VAL A 229 -19.22 10.92 -12.50
N ALA A 230 -19.53 9.62 -12.48
CA ALA A 230 -20.52 9.04 -13.39
C ALA A 230 -21.91 9.64 -13.15
N ASN A 231 -22.25 9.88 -11.88
CA ASN A 231 -23.48 10.55 -11.49
C ASN A 231 -23.15 11.92 -10.88
N LYS A 232 -23.57 12.98 -11.59
CA LYS A 232 -23.32 14.40 -11.26
C LYS A 232 -23.92 14.86 -9.93
N LYS A 233 -24.84 14.09 -9.32
CA LYS A 233 -25.37 14.36 -7.98
C LYS A 233 -24.37 14.04 -6.87
N PHE A 234 -23.35 13.23 -7.15
CA PHE A 234 -22.29 12.92 -6.18
C PHE A 234 -21.18 13.96 -6.18
N LYS A 235 -20.55 14.12 -5.01
CA LYS A 235 -19.37 14.96 -4.85
C LYS A 235 -18.19 14.38 -5.63
N LYS A 236 -17.35 15.26 -6.18
CA LYS A 236 -16.11 14.87 -6.86
C LYS A 236 -15.19 14.09 -5.89
N PRO A 237 -14.53 13.01 -6.35
CA PRO A 237 -13.64 12.21 -5.51
C PRO A 237 -12.45 13.04 -5.04
N THR A 238 -12.11 12.92 -3.76
CA THR A 238 -10.87 13.46 -3.20
C THR A 238 -9.73 12.47 -3.41
N THR A 239 -8.50 12.93 -3.16
CA THR A 239 -7.30 12.06 -3.22
C THR A 239 -7.25 10.93 -2.19
N ASN A 240 -8.21 10.89 -1.24
CA ASN A 240 -8.32 9.84 -0.22
C ASN A 240 -9.49 8.88 -0.50
N ASP A 241 -10.29 9.15 -1.52
CA ASP A 241 -11.43 8.31 -1.89
C ASP A 241 -10.99 7.25 -2.90
N LEU A 242 -11.68 6.12 -2.92
CA LEU A 242 -11.48 5.10 -3.93
C LEU A 242 -12.42 5.36 -5.12
N VAL A 243 -11.92 5.11 -6.32
CA VAL A 243 -12.69 5.29 -7.56
C VAL A 243 -12.70 4.01 -8.37
N TYR A 244 -13.76 3.80 -9.15
CA TYR A 244 -13.94 2.64 -10.01
C TYR A 244 -14.75 3.00 -11.25
N PHE A 245 -14.65 2.22 -12.33
CA PHE A 245 -15.38 2.47 -13.59
C PHE A 245 -16.54 1.49 -13.78
N GLU A 246 -16.35 0.23 -13.41
CA GLU A 246 -17.24 -0.87 -13.76
C GLU A 246 -18.01 -1.40 -12.55
N ASN A 247 -19.26 -1.78 -12.77
CA ASN A 247 -20.03 -2.47 -11.76
C ASN A 247 -19.39 -3.81 -11.39
N SER A 248 -19.41 -4.14 -10.11
CA SER A 248 -18.99 -5.44 -9.61
C SER A 248 -19.87 -6.56 -10.19
N PRO A 249 -19.31 -7.76 -10.47
CA PRO A 249 -20.12 -8.92 -10.84
C PRO A 249 -21.00 -9.40 -9.69
N ASP A 250 -21.92 -10.30 -10.00
CA ASP A 250 -22.61 -11.06 -8.97
C ASP A 250 -21.69 -12.14 -8.37
N TYR A 251 -21.17 -11.87 -7.18
CA TYR A 251 -20.31 -12.80 -6.46
C TYR A 251 -21.05 -13.98 -5.81
N CYS A 252 -22.39 -14.05 -5.90
CA CYS A 252 -23.15 -15.23 -5.49
C CYS A 252 -22.88 -16.43 -6.40
N ILE A 253 -22.79 -16.17 -7.71
CA ILE A 253 -22.67 -17.19 -8.75
C ILE A 253 -21.21 -17.41 -9.06
N ARG A 254 -20.81 -18.66 -9.26
CA ARG A 254 -19.46 -18.99 -9.70
C ARG A 254 -19.29 -18.58 -11.17
N ASP A 255 -18.37 -17.64 -11.41
CA ASP A 255 -18.04 -17.12 -12.73
C ASP A 255 -16.52 -16.95 -12.82
N ARG A 256 -15.86 -17.82 -13.60
CA ARG A 256 -14.40 -17.81 -13.75
C ARG A 256 -13.89 -16.61 -14.55
N ASP A 257 -14.71 -16.00 -15.38
CA ASP A 257 -14.30 -14.87 -16.22
C ASP A 257 -14.45 -13.56 -15.47
N ALA A 258 -15.49 -13.44 -14.64
CA ALA A 258 -15.64 -12.33 -13.70
C ALA A 258 -14.78 -12.45 -12.43
N GLY A 259 -14.10 -13.59 -12.21
CA GLY A 259 -13.29 -13.84 -11.02
C GLY A 259 -14.12 -14.12 -9.75
N SER A 260 -15.37 -14.56 -9.92
CA SER A 260 -16.24 -14.97 -8.83
C SER A 260 -16.15 -16.47 -8.56
N PHE A 261 -15.94 -16.85 -7.30
CA PHE A 261 -15.96 -18.25 -6.87
C PHE A 261 -17.36 -18.75 -6.49
N GLY A 262 -18.34 -17.85 -6.42
CA GLY A 262 -19.62 -18.10 -5.81
C GLY A 262 -19.54 -18.23 -4.28
N THR A 263 -20.69 -18.44 -3.65
CA THR A 263 -20.81 -18.51 -2.18
C THR A 263 -21.08 -19.92 -1.64
N ALA A 264 -21.15 -20.93 -2.50
CA ALA A 264 -21.40 -22.30 -2.08
C ALA A 264 -20.29 -22.82 -1.16
N GLY A 265 -20.67 -23.49 -0.06
CA GLY A 265 -19.74 -24.09 0.90
C GLY A 265 -19.01 -23.10 1.81
N ARG A 266 -19.46 -21.84 1.85
CA ARG A 266 -18.93 -20.82 2.79
C ARG A 266 -19.71 -20.84 4.10
N VAL A 267 -18.98 -20.78 5.21
CA VAL A 267 -19.51 -20.59 6.57
C VAL A 267 -19.72 -19.11 6.86
#